data_AF-A0A7S2MN68-F1
#
_entry.id   AF-A0A7S2MN68-F1
#
_cell.length_a   1.000
_cell.length_b   1.000
_cell.length_c   1.000
_cell.angle_alpha   90.00
_cell.angle_beta   90.00
_cell.angle_gamma   90.00
#
_symmetry.space_group_name_H-M   'P 1'
#
loop_
_entity.id
_entity.type
_entity.pdbx_description
1 polymer ?
#
loop_
_entity_poly.entity_id
_entity_poly.type
_entity_poly.pdbx_seq_one_letter_code
_entity_poly.pdbx_strand_id
1 'polypeptide(L)'
;VRASAHKVNNYRYLDTLPDRNLPISFAKLRIMPHISSSRVTPAHFEKTKADMYSQRHIIETPELVIDSLSLLETELAKLSHELSAGIREAEEKCPMIATSDNHRLMFLRCEMFNAKLAAKRFAKYWNKRIELFGDKAFMPLTLEGALKDDLVALLIGFAQLLPGKDEAGRALIWVDASYLDSTKYTRESMVRALTYIEHVALEDETVQQKGVI
;
A
#
# COMPACT_ATOMS: atom_id res chain seq x y z
N VAL A 1 -52.16 25.38 -35.88
CA VAL A 1 -51.90 26.42 -34.86
C VAL A 1 -51.30 25.75 -33.62
N ARG A 2 -50.05 26.11 -33.33
CA ARG A 2 -49.19 25.82 -32.16
C ARG A 2 -48.87 24.37 -31.76
N ALA A 3 -47.62 24.03 -32.04
CA ALA A 3 -46.81 22.93 -31.52
C ALA A 3 -46.43 23.12 -30.05
N SER A 4 -46.07 22.03 -29.37
CA SER A 4 -44.86 22.02 -28.54
C SER A 4 -44.36 20.59 -28.29
N ALA A 5 -43.19 20.30 -28.86
CA ALA A 5 -42.38 19.12 -28.59
C ALA A 5 -41.55 19.37 -27.32
N HIS A 6 -41.57 18.44 -26.36
CA HIS A 6 -40.60 18.46 -25.27
C HIS A 6 -39.38 17.63 -25.66
N LYS A 7 -38.28 18.37 -25.80
CA LYS A 7 -36.93 17.90 -26.14
C LYS A 7 -36.31 17.14 -24.98
N VAL A 8 -35.66 16.05 -25.34
CA VAL A 8 -34.55 15.40 -24.62
C VAL A 8 -33.50 16.46 -24.28
N ASN A 9 -33.17 16.61 -23.00
CA ASN A 9 -32.09 17.49 -22.57
C ASN A 9 -30.87 16.65 -22.16
N ASN A 10 -29.79 16.92 -22.88
CA ASN A 10 -28.49 16.30 -22.80
C ASN A 10 -27.76 16.60 -21.50
N TYR A 11 -26.94 15.63 -21.08
CA TYR A 11 -25.84 15.78 -20.14
C TYR A 11 -24.99 17.02 -20.44
N ARG A 12 -24.97 17.97 -19.50
CA ARG A 12 -23.97 19.05 -19.42
C ARG A 12 -23.74 19.39 -17.94
N TYR A 13 -22.80 18.66 -17.33
CA TYR A 13 -22.10 19.08 -16.12
C TYR A 13 -20.60 18.87 -16.34
N LEU A 14 -20.07 19.68 -17.25
CA LEU A 14 -18.67 20.07 -17.29
C LEU A 14 -18.73 21.59 -17.41
N ASP A 15 -18.34 22.29 -16.35
CA ASP A 15 -17.79 23.65 -16.34
C ASP A 15 -17.84 24.17 -14.89
N THR A 16 -16.76 23.92 -14.15
CA THR A 16 -16.14 24.80 -13.13
C THR A 16 -15.15 23.99 -12.29
N LEU A 17 -14.00 23.66 -12.89
CA LEU A 17 -12.79 23.36 -12.12
C LEU A 17 -11.77 24.47 -12.43
N PRO A 18 -11.28 25.21 -11.42
CA PRO A 18 -10.24 26.20 -11.65
C PRO A 18 -8.90 25.51 -11.96
N ASP A 19 -8.40 25.82 -13.15
CA ASP A 19 -7.00 25.96 -13.58
C ASP A 19 -5.96 25.04 -12.88
N ARG A 20 -5.76 23.83 -13.43
CA ARG A 20 -4.58 23.00 -13.16
C ARG A 20 -3.46 23.33 -14.14
N ASN A 21 -2.84 24.49 -13.95
CA ASN A 21 -1.47 24.71 -14.40
C ASN A 21 -0.50 24.40 -13.27
N LEU A 22 -0.15 23.12 -13.12
CA LEU A 22 1.06 22.70 -12.42
C LEU A 22 1.85 21.78 -13.36
N PRO A 23 3.01 22.21 -13.89
CA PRO A 23 3.87 21.31 -14.62
C PRO A 23 4.55 20.39 -13.60
N ILE A 24 4.01 19.19 -13.41
CA ILE A 24 4.76 18.13 -12.71
C ILE A 24 5.82 17.64 -13.70
N SER A 25 6.94 18.36 -13.72
CA SER A 25 8.20 17.87 -14.26
C SER A 25 8.63 16.65 -13.44
N PHE A 26 8.27 15.45 -13.91
CA PHE A 26 8.78 14.16 -13.41
C PHE A 26 10.25 13.91 -13.79
N ALA A 27 10.97 14.92 -14.29
CA ALA A 27 12.40 14.85 -14.56
C ALA A 27 13.22 15.40 -13.38
N LYS A 28 13.39 14.56 -12.35
CA LYS A 28 14.58 14.52 -11.48
C LYS A 28 14.45 13.30 -10.57
N LEU A 29 14.88 12.14 -11.09
CA LEU A 29 15.46 11.09 -10.26
C LEU A 29 16.68 11.71 -9.57
N ARG A 30 16.42 12.36 -8.44
CA ARG A 30 17.44 12.91 -7.57
C ARG A 30 18.02 11.72 -6.83
N ILE A 31 19.08 11.15 -7.38
CA ILE A 31 20.06 10.40 -6.59
C ILE A 31 20.57 11.40 -5.55
N MET A 32 19.94 11.43 -4.37
CA MET A 32 20.39 12.25 -3.27
C MET A 32 21.62 11.58 -2.64
N PRO A 33 22.73 12.31 -2.43
CA PRO A 33 23.90 11.76 -1.80
C PRO A 33 23.73 11.67 -0.28
N HIS A 34 24.19 10.55 0.27
CA HIS A 34 24.62 10.28 1.65
C HIS A 34 23.73 10.68 2.84
N ILE A 35 23.02 9.69 3.40
CA ILE A 35 23.18 9.28 4.81
C ILE A 35 23.16 7.75 4.85
N SER A 36 24.22 7.16 5.40
CA SER A 36 24.45 5.72 5.67
C SER A 36 23.27 5.03 6.37
N SER A 37 22.23 4.66 5.64
CA SER A 37 21.05 3.93 6.15
C SER A 37 20.58 2.81 5.22
N SER A 38 21.28 2.61 4.11
CA SER A 38 21.07 1.52 3.15
C SER A 38 22.40 0.84 2.84
N ARG A 39 22.44 -0.49 2.87
CA ARG A 39 23.56 -1.27 2.31
C ARG A 39 23.43 -1.54 0.81
N VAL A 40 22.40 -0.97 0.19
CA VAL A 40 22.17 -1.05 -1.25
C VAL A 40 23.32 -0.35 -1.99
N THR A 41 24.09 -1.14 -2.72
CA THR A 41 25.16 -0.73 -3.64
C THR A 41 24.69 -0.76 -5.10
N PRO A 42 25.40 -0.12 -6.05
CA PRO A 42 25.08 -0.21 -7.48
C PRO A 42 24.98 -1.64 -8.03
N ALA A 43 25.72 -2.60 -7.45
CA ALA A 43 25.66 -4.01 -7.83
C ALA A 43 24.25 -4.61 -7.69
N HIS A 44 23.45 -4.12 -6.75
CA HIS A 44 22.06 -4.56 -6.55
C HIS A 44 21.11 -4.11 -7.65
N PHE A 45 21.52 -3.16 -8.49
CA PHE A 45 20.79 -2.73 -9.67
C PHE A 45 21.44 -3.22 -10.96
N GLU A 46 22.65 -3.77 -10.86
CA GLU A 46 23.46 -4.18 -12.00
C GLU A 46 22.72 -5.30 -12.74
N LYS A 47 22.41 -5.07 -14.02
CA LYS A 47 21.59 -5.92 -14.91
C LYS A 47 20.08 -5.76 -14.81
N THR A 48 19.56 -4.91 -13.92
CA THR A 48 18.11 -4.61 -13.90
C THR A 48 17.76 -3.59 -14.98
N LYS A 49 16.86 -3.98 -15.88
CA LYS A 49 16.25 -3.05 -16.85
C LYS A 49 15.17 -2.24 -16.13
N ALA A 50 15.03 -0.99 -16.54
CA ALA A 50 13.91 -0.18 -16.07
C ALA A 50 12.60 -0.76 -16.63
N ASP A 51 11.55 -0.79 -15.82
CA ASP A 51 10.23 -1.20 -16.28
C ASP A 51 9.54 -0.10 -17.12
N MET A 52 8.30 -0.34 -17.53
CA MET A 52 7.55 0.61 -18.36
C MET A 52 7.25 1.96 -17.66
N TYR A 53 7.48 2.06 -16.34
CA TYR A 53 7.39 3.30 -15.55
C TYR A 53 8.76 3.88 -15.21
N SER A 54 9.82 3.39 -15.86
CA SER A 54 11.21 3.77 -15.62
C SER A 54 11.71 3.45 -14.21
N GLN A 55 11.07 2.52 -13.50
CA GLN A 55 11.51 2.09 -12.18
C GLN A 55 12.54 0.97 -12.30
N ARG A 56 13.55 1.00 -11.42
CA ARG A 56 14.52 -0.09 -11.26
C ARG A 56 14.29 -0.75 -9.93
N HIS A 57 14.41 -2.06 -9.95
CA HIS A 57 14.11 -2.91 -8.79
C HIS A 57 15.39 -3.53 -8.29
N ILE A 58 15.50 -3.69 -6.98
CA ILE A 58 16.68 -4.28 -6.35
C ILE A 58 16.70 -5.78 -6.60
N ILE A 59 17.88 -6.32 -6.91
CA ILE A 59 18.14 -7.75 -6.85
C ILE A 59 18.35 -8.11 -5.37
N GLU A 60 17.37 -8.81 -4.81
CA GLU A 60 17.40 -9.29 -3.44
C GLU A 60 18.39 -10.45 -3.30
N THR A 61 19.38 -10.31 -2.43
CA THR A 61 20.29 -11.40 -2.04
C THR A 61 20.07 -11.77 -0.57
N PRO A 62 20.39 -13.02 -0.15
CA PRO A 62 20.26 -13.42 1.25
C PRO A 62 21.02 -12.50 2.21
N GLU A 63 22.21 -12.04 1.83
CA GLU A 63 23.04 -11.13 2.64
C GLU A 63 22.37 -9.77 2.80
N LEU A 64 21.80 -9.21 1.71
CA LEU A 64 21.05 -7.95 1.78
C LEU A 64 19.86 -8.08 2.72
N VAL A 65 19.12 -9.18 2.64
CA VAL A 65 17.96 -9.45 3.51
C VAL A 65 18.36 -9.47 4.99
N ILE A 66 19.37 -10.27 5.35
CA ILE A 66 19.85 -10.40 6.73
C ILE A 66 20.34 -9.04 7.26
N ASP A 67 21.18 -8.36 6.49
CA ASP A 67 21.73 -7.07 6.88
C ASP A 67 20.64 -6.00 7.05
N SER A 68 19.67 -5.96 6.14
CA SER A 68 18.60 -4.97 6.17
C SER A 68 17.58 -5.22 7.27
N LEU A 69 17.30 -6.48 7.62
CA LEU A 69 16.49 -6.81 8.79
C LEU A 69 17.18 -6.35 10.08
N SER A 70 18.49 -6.61 10.23
CA SER A 70 19.26 -6.13 11.38
C SER A 70 19.28 -4.59 11.47
N LEU A 71 19.42 -3.91 10.33
CA LEU A 71 19.33 -2.46 10.26
C LEU A 71 17.94 -1.93 10.56
N LEU A 72 16.88 -2.63 10.13
CA LEU A 72 15.51 -2.26 10.45
C LEU A 72 15.29 -2.24 11.96
N GLU A 73 15.71 -3.28 12.68
CA GLU A 73 15.61 -3.30 14.15
C GLU A 73 16.32 -2.12 14.80
N THR A 74 17.53 -1.82 14.29
CA THR A 74 18.32 -0.68 14.76
C THR A 74 17.58 0.65 14.53
N GLU A 75 16.88 0.81 13.40
CA GLU A 75 16.11 2.02 13.08
C GLU A 75 14.77 2.08 13.84
N LEU A 76 14.11 0.95 14.08
CA LEU A 76 12.91 0.86 14.90
C LEU A 76 13.19 1.32 16.35
N ALA A 77 14.32 0.90 16.91
CA ALA A 77 14.75 1.31 18.26
C ALA A 77 15.04 2.82 18.38
N LYS A 78 15.25 3.53 17.26
CA LYS A 78 15.49 4.99 17.23
C LYS A 78 14.21 5.81 17.12
N LEU A 79 13.07 5.18 16.86
CA LEU A 79 11.80 5.90 16.74
C LEU A 79 11.38 6.51 18.09
N SER A 80 10.75 7.68 18.05
CA SER A 80 10.20 8.28 19.27
C SER A 80 9.07 7.42 19.82
N HIS A 81 8.77 7.61 21.12
CA HIS A 81 7.73 6.84 21.81
C HIS A 81 6.36 7.00 21.14
N GLU A 82 6.04 8.17 20.59
CA GLU A 82 4.79 8.44 19.88
C GLU A 82 4.71 7.68 18.55
N LEU A 83 5.82 7.60 17.81
CA LEU A 83 5.85 6.90 16.53
C LEU A 83 5.80 5.38 16.72
N SER A 84 6.48 4.86 17.74
CA SER A 84 6.57 3.42 18.00
C SER A 84 5.41 2.85 18.84
N ALA A 85 4.44 3.67 19.26
CA ALA A 85 3.33 3.25 20.12
C ALA A 85 2.59 2.02 19.57
N GLY A 86 2.13 2.09 18.32
CA GLY A 86 1.41 0.97 17.70
C GLY A 86 2.28 -0.26 17.42
N ILE A 87 3.59 -0.07 17.20
CA ILE A 87 4.52 -1.20 17.07
C ILE A 87 4.60 -1.97 18.37
N ARG A 88 4.84 -1.27 19.49
CA ARG A 88 4.93 -1.90 20.81
C ARG A 88 3.66 -2.67 21.17
N GLU A 89 2.51 -2.06 20.93
CA GLU A 89 1.22 -2.72 21.18
C GLU A 89 1.05 -3.98 20.30
N ALA A 90 1.52 -3.94 19.05
CA ALA A 90 1.49 -5.09 18.15
C ALA A 90 2.48 -6.19 18.54
N GLU A 91 3.67 -5.84 19.03
CA GLU A 91 4.66 -6.80 19.55
C GLU A 91 4.14 -7.50 20.81
N GLU A 92 3.38 -6.80 21.66
CA GLU A 92 2.73 -7.37 22.83
C GLU A 92 1.53 -8.28 22.46
N LYS A 93 0.64 -7.81 21.58
CA LYS A 93 -0.64 -8.48 21.29
C LYS A 93 -0.59 -9.50 20.16
N CYS A 94 0.31 -9.34 19.19
CA CYS A 94 0.46 -10.26 18.06
C CYS A 94 1.93 -10.45 17.63
N PRO A 95 2.81 -10.91 18.54
CA PRO A 95 4.25 -11.04 18.27
C PRO A 95 4.53 -11.87 17.02
N MET A 96 3.78 -12.95 16.79
CA MET A 96 3.94 -13.85 15.64
C MET A 96 3.87 -13.15 14.28
N ILE A 97 3.20 -11.99 14.19
CA ILE A 97 3.14 -11.17 12.97
C ILE A 97 4.08 -9.97 13.09
N ALA A 98 4.03 -9.24 14.21
CA ALA A 98 4.76 -7.98 14.39
C ALA A 98 6.28 -8.15 14.38
N THR A 99 6.80 -9.27 14.89
CA THR A 99 8.24 -9.55 14.92
C THR A 99 8.71 -10.48 13.80
N SER A 100 7.79 -10.93 12.93
CA SER A 100 8.15 -11.85 11.85
C SER A 100 8.97 -11.17 10.75
N ASP A 101 10.02 -11.85 10.30
CA ASP A 101 10.87 -11.38 9.21
C ASP A 101 10.07 -11.18 7.92
N ASN A 102 9.14 -12.08 7.60
CA ASN A 102 8.29 -11.98 6.41
C ASN A 102 7.47 -10.69 6.40
N HIS A 103 6.82 -10.35 7.52
CA HIS A 103 6.02 -9.13 7.59
C HIS A 103 6.92 -7.88 7.54
N ARG A 104 8.06 -7.89 8.21
CA ARG A 104 9.04 -6.79 8.19
C ARG A 104 9.66 -6.59 6.79
N LEU A 105 9.91 -7.69 6.07
CA LEU A 105 10.45 -7.68 4.71
C LEU A 105 9.52 -6.98 3.72
N MET A 106 8.19 -7.07 3.89
CA MET A 106 7.25 -6.31 3.06
C MET A 106 7.56 -4.82 3.05
N PHE A 107 7.90 -4.25 4.21
CA PHE A 107 8.21 -2.82 4.35
C PHE A 107 9.60 -2.47 3.83
N LEU A 108 10.57 -3.36 4.00
CA LEU A 108 11.90 -3.21 3.41
C LEU A 108 11.83 -3.22 1.88
N ARG A 109 11.11 -4.18 1.28
CA ARG A 109 10.90 -4.28 -0.17
C ARG A 109 10.22 -3.02 -0.72
N CYS A 110 9.17 -2.54 -0.04
CA CYS A 110 8.45 -1.32 -0.40
C CYS A 110 9.35 -0.06 -0.41
N GLU A 111 10.33 0.00 0.49
CA GLU A 111 11.26 1.15 0.63
C GLU A 111 12.63 0.88 -0.01
N MET A 112 12.72 -0.07 -0.95
CA MET A 112 13.96 -0.44 -1.63
C MET A 112 15.12 -0.68 -0.66
N PHE A 113 14.85 -1.43 0.41
CA PHE A 113 15.79 -1.78 1.48
C PHE A 113 16.41 -0.57 2.22
N ASN A 114 15.76 0.60 2.18
CA ASN A 114 16.08 1.70 3.07
C ASN A 114 15.47 1.47 4.46
N ALA A 115 16.26 0.92 5.38
CA ALA A 115 15.81 0.53 6.71
C ALA A 115 15.16 1.69 7.50
N LYS A 116 15.66 2.92 7.34
CA LYS A 116 15.13 4.10 8.03
C LYS A 116 13.73 4.48 7.53
N LEU A 117 13.51 4.41 6.22
CA LEU A 117 12.19 4.67 5.64
C LEU A 117 11.23 3.51 5.94
N ALA A 118 11.72 2.27 5.87
CA ALA A 118 10.95 1.08 6.22
C ALA A 118 10.47 1.11 7.68
N ALA A 119 11.34 1.50 8.63
CA ALA A 119 10.97 1.67 10.04
C ALA A 119 9.82 2.67 10.22
N LYS A 120 9.89 3.82 9.53
CA LYS A 120 8.81 4.82 9.56
C LYS A 120 7.52 4.31 8.93
N ARG A 121 7.61 3.56 7.83
CA ARG A 121 6.43 2.97 7.18
C ARG A 121 5.80 1.89 8.07
N PHE A 122 6.60 1.07 8.71
CA PHE A 122 6.16 0.03 9.64
C PHE A 122 5.41 0.63 10.84
N ALA A 123 5.97 1.69 11.44
CA ALA A 123 5.32 2.46 12.49
C ALA A 123 3.98 3.05 12.05
N LYS A 124 3.97 3.71 10.89
CA LYS A 124 2.75 4.28 10.31
C LYS A 124 1.70 3.21 10.05
N TYR A 125 2.10 2.04 9.56
CA TYR A 125 1.21 0.92 9.31
C TYR A 125 0.51 0.47 10.58
N TRP A 126 1.24 0.18 11.65
CA TRP A 126 0.61 -0.29 12.89
C TRP A 126 -0.29 0.76 13.53
N ASN A 127 0.15 2.02 13.58
CA ASN A 127 -0.67 3.12 14.08
C ASN A 127 -1.98 3.26 13.26
N LYS A 128 -1.89 3.15 11.93
CA LYS A 128 -3.07 3.25 11.05
C LYS A 128 -3.97 2.02 11.16
N ARG A 129 -3.39 0.84 11.32
CA ARG A 129 -4.14 -0.42 11.51
C ARG A 129 -4.93 -0.36 12.81
N ILE A 130 -4.34 0.13 13.90
CA ILE A 130 -5.03 0.36 15.17
C ILE A 130 -6.15 1.39 15.00
N GLU A 131 -5.89 2.52 14.31
CA GLU A 131 -6.93 3.51 14.03
C GLU A 131 -8.13 2.92 13.26
N LEU A 132 -7.88 2.06 12.27
CA LEU A 132 -8.92 1.51 11.39
C LEU A 132 -9.71 0.34 11.99
N PHE A 133 -9.05 -0.50 12.80
CA PHE A 133 -9.60 -1.75 13.30
C PHE A 133 -9.87 -1.75 14.81
N GLY A 134 -9.36 -0.75 15.55
CA GLY A 134 -9.45 -0.71 17.02
C GLY A 134 -8.86 -1.97 17.64
N ASP A 135 -9.58 -2.57 18.57
CA ASP A 135 -9.18 -3.81 19.27
C ASP A 135 -8.93 -5.00 18.32
N LYS A 136 -9.52 -4.99 17.12
CA LYS A 136 -9.34 -6.05 16.12
C LYS A 136 -8.05 -5.93 15.31
N ALA A 137 -7.28 -4.85 15.49
CA ALA A 137 -6.07 -4.57 14.70
C ALA A 137 -5.00 -5.67 14.80
N PHE A 138 -5.03 -6.48 15.85
CA PHE A 138 -4.06 -7.54 16.12
C PHE A 138 -4.56 -8.93 15.71
N MET A 139 -5.79 -9.03 15.20
CA MET A 139 -6.35 -10.28 14.67
C MET A 139 -5.86 -10.51 13.23
N PRO A 140 -5.90 -11.77 12.74
CA PRO A 140 -5.72 -12.06 11.32
C PRO A 140 -6.72 -11.26 10.46
N LEU A 141 -6.29 -10.80 9.27
CA LEU A 141 -7.16 -10.15 8.29
C LEU A 141 -8.04 -11.18 7.57
N THR A 142 -8.92 -11.85 8.32
CA THR A 142 -9.87 -12.85 7.82
C THR A 142 -11.29 -12.49 8.24
N LEU A 143 -12.29 -13.17 7.65
CA LEU A 143 -13.70 -13.01 7.99
C LEU A 143 -14.03 -13.50 9.41
N GLU A 144 -13.21 -14.37 9.99
CA GLU A 144 -13.34 -14.80 11.38
C GLU A 144 -12.57 -13.88 12.35
N GLY A 145 -11.68 -13.05 11.81
CA GLY A 145 -10.81 -12.15 12.56
C GLY A 145 -11.22 -10.68 12.40
N ALA A 146 -10.27 -9.88 11.90
CA ALA A 146 -10.40 -8.43 11.89
C ALA A 146 -11.55 -7.91 11.00
N LEU A 147 -11.96 -8.69 9.99
CA LEU A 147 -12.96 -8.33 8.97
C LEU A 147 -14.34 -8.95 9.22
N LYS A 148 -14.58 -9.54 10.39
CA LYS A 148 -15.85 -10.20 10.72
C LYS A 148 -17.11 -9.34 10.52
N ASP A 149 -16.95 -8.02 10.63
CA ASP A 149 -18.05 -7.05 10.51
C ASP A 149 -18.09 -6.39 9.11
N ASP A 150 -17.22 -6.80 8.18
CA ASP A 150 -16.97 -6.13 6.90
C ASP A 150 -17.39 -6.99 5.68
N LEU A 151 -18.11 -8.08 5.91
CA LEU A 151 -18.53 -9.02 4.86
C LEU A 151 -19.32 -8.33 3.75
N VAL A 152 -20.24 -7.43 4.09
CA VAL A 152 -21.04 -6.70 3.08
C VAL A 152 -20.13 -5.84 2.19
N ALA A 153 -19.16 -5.11 2.77
CA ALA A 153 -18.23 -4.29 2.01
C ALA A 153 -17.35 -5.13 1.07
N LEU A 154 -16.91 -6.32 1.52
CA LEU A 154 -16.14 -7.25 0.70
C LEU A 154 -16.95 -7.84 -0.47
N LEU A 155 -18.24 -8.10 -0.27
CA LEU A 155 -19.10 -8.73 -1.28
C LEU A 155 -19.67 -7.76 -2.33
N ILE A 156 -19.57 -6.45 -2.12
CA ILE A 156 -20.09 -5.45 -3.07
C ILE A 156 -19.35 -5.47 -4.41
N GLY A 157 -18.09 -5.94 -4.44
CA GLY A 157 -17.31 -6.00 -5.68
C GLY A 157 -16.77 -4.64 -6.15
N PHE A 158 -16.80 -3.62 -5.29
CA PHE A 158 -16.23 -2.30 -5.57
C PHE A 158 -14.75 -2.37 -5.96
N ALA A 159 -13.98 -3.21 -5.27
CA ALA A 159 -12.57 -3.45 -5.55
C ALA A 159 -12.36 -4.96 -5.67
N GLN A 160 -11.58 -5.38 -6.67
CA GLN A 160 -11.28 -6.78 -6.92
C GLN A 160 -9.82 -6.93 -7.33
N LEU A 161 -9.14 -7.91 -6.73
CA LEU A 161 -7.84 -8.36 -7.21
C LEU A 161 -8.06 -9.22 -8.46
N LEU A 162 -7.58 -8.76 -9.62
CA LEU A 162 -7.71 -9.51 -10.86
C LEU A 162 -6.67 -10.64 -10.92
N PRO A 163 -6.97 -11.74 -11.63
CA PRO A 163 -5.98 -12.76 -11.89
C PRO A 163 -4.87 -12.22 -12.79
N GLY A 164 -3.62 -12.55 -12.46
CA GLY A 164 -2.45 -12.17 -13.24
C GLY A 164 -1.81 -10.86 -12.77
N LYS A 165 -0.85 -10.40 -13.57
CA LYS A 165 -0.03 -9.22 -13.33
C LYS A 165 0.17 -8.49 -14.65
N ASP A 166 0.54 -7.22 -14.59
CA ASP A 166 1.01 -6.53 -15.78
C ASP A 166 2.40 -7.03 -16.25
N GLU A 167 2.92 -6.44 -17.33
CA GLU A 167 4.23 -6.79 -17.89
C GLU A 167 5.40 -6.54 -16.92
N ALA A 168 5.22 -5.67 -15.92
CA ALA A 168 6.23 -5.34 -14.92
C ALA A 168 6.15 -6.26 -13.67
N GLY A 169 5.15 -7.13 -13.58
CA GLY A 169 4.92 -8.04 -12.45
C GLY A 169 4.09 -7.43 -11.31
N ARG A 170 3.35 -6.36 -11.57
CA ARG A 170 2.46 -5.69 -10.60
C ARG A 170 1.09 -6.32 -10.59
N ALA A 171 0.53 -6.50 -9.40
CA ALA A 171 -0.85 -6.97 -9.27
C ALA A 171 -1.84 -5.90 -9.73
N LEU A 172 -2.98 -6.35 -10.26
CA LEU A 172 -3.99 -5.49 -10.85
C LEU A 172 -5.20 -5.41 -9.91
N ILE A 173 -5.53 -4.22 -9.41
CA ILE A 173 -6.74 -3.98 -8.64
C ILE A 173 -7.76 -3.25 -9.53
N TRP A 174 -8.83 -3.93 -9.86
CA TRP A 174 -9.96 -3.32 -10.57
C TRP A 174 -10.86 -2.61 -9.55
N VAL A 175 -11.20 -1.35 -9.84
CA VAL A 175 -12.11 -0.55 -9.02
C VAL A 175 -13.26 -0.06 -9.88
N ASP A 176 -14.49 -0.39 -9.48
CA ASP A 176 -15.71 0.05 -10.15
C ASP A 176 -16.65 0.72 -9.15
N ALA A 177 -16.70 2.05 -9.23
CA ALA A 177 -17.51 2.89 -8.36
C ALA A 177 -19.02 2.71 -8.58
N SER A 178 -19.46 2.08 -9.68
CA SER A 178 -20.88 1.85 -9.95
C SER A 178 -21.52 0.85 -8.98
N TYR A 179 -20.72 0.00 -8.34
CA TYR A 179 -21.18 -0.91 -7.29
C TYR A 179 -21.37 -0.24 -5.92
N LEU A 180 -20.93 1.02 -5.77
CA LEU A 180 -21.04 1.72 -4.49
C LEU A 180 -22.50 2.06 -4.17
N ASP A 181 -22.96 1.55 -3.03
CA ASP A 181 -24.23 1.88 -2.40
C ASP A 181 -23.99 2.22 -0.93
N SER A 182 -23.82 3.52 -0.65
CA SER A 182 -23.45 4.03 0.67
C SER A 182 -24.48 3.73 1.77
N THR A 183 -25.64 3.16 1.43
CA THR A 183 -26.63 2.72 2.42
C THR A 183 -26.30 1.34 3.02
N LYS A 184 -25.40 0.57 2.39
CA LYS A 184 -25.10 -0.83 2.76
C LYS A 184 -23.85 -1.02 3.62
N TYR A 185 -23.02 0.00 3.76
CA TYR A 185 -21.74 -0.09 4.45
C TYR A 185 -21.33 1.26 5.06
N THR A 186 -20.36 1.22 5.97
CA THR A 186 -19.67 2.43 6.42
C THR A 186 -18.42 2.68 5.58
N ARG A 187 -17.97 3.94 5.52
CA ARG A 187 -16.73 4.30 4.82
C ARG A 187 -15.53 3.54 5.37
N GLU A 188 -15.48 3.36 6.69
CA GLU A 188 -14.43 2.62 7.38
C GLU A 188 -14.43 1.14 6.96
N SER A 189 -15.62 0.54 6.80
CA SER A 189 -15.76 -0.83 6.32
C SER A 189 -15.19 -1.02 4.91
N MET A 190 -15.43 -0.06 4.01
CA MET A 190 -14.84 -0.07 2.67
C MET A 190 -13.32 0.10 2.68
N VAL A 191 -12.79 0.97 3.55
CA VAL A 191 -11.34 1.12 3.69
C VAL A 191 -10.72 -0.18 4.20
N ARG A 192 -11.32 -0.84 5.18
CA ARG A 192 -10.86 -2.15 5.67
C ARG A 192 -10.93 -3.23 4.59
N ALA A 193 -11.99 -3.25 3.78
CA ALA A 193 -12.13 -4.17 2.65
C ALA A 193 -11.04 -3.93 1.59
N LEU A 194 -10.72 -2.67 1.26
CA LEU A 194 -9.62 -2.35 0.35
C LEU A 194 -8.26 -2.76 0.93
N THR A 195 -8.01 -2.48 2.21
CA THR A 195 -6.80 -2.93 2.92
C THR A 195 -6.65 -4.44 2.88
N TYR A 196 -7.74 -5.21 2.99
CA TYR A 196 -7.70 -6.66 2.81
C TYR A 196 -7.23 -7.06 1.41
N ILE A 197 -7.81 -6.47 0.36
CA ILE A 197 -7.44 -6.77 -1.04
C ILE A 197 -5.96 -6.46 -1.28
N GLU A 198 -5.47 -5.32 -0.77
CA GLU A 198 -4.06 -4.96 -0.82
C GLU A 198 -3.18 -6.00 -0.11
N HIS A 199 -3.57 -6.47 1.09
CA HIS A 199 -2.83 -7.49 1.81
C HIS A 199 -2.80 -8.85 1.11
N VAL A 200 -3.91 -9.26 0.47
CA VAL A 200 -3.94 -10.47 -0.36
C VAL A 200 -2.97 -10.34 -1.53
N ALA A 201 -2.94 -9.18 -2.21
CA ALA A 201 -1.98 -8.94 -3.28
C ALA A 201 -0.52 -9.00 -2.78
N LEU A 202 -0.27 -8.52 -1.57
CA LEU A 202 1.04 -8.51 -0.94
C LEU A 202 1.50 -9.88 -0.38
N GLU A 203 0.70 -10.93 -0.47
CA GLU A 203 1.18 -12.31 -0.20
C GLU A 203 2.23 -12.75 -1.24
N ASP A 204 2.23 -12.13 -2.41
CA ASP A 204 3.20 -12.37 -3.48
C ASP A 204 4.43 -11.45 -3.34
N GLU A 205 5.61 -12.05 -3.17
CA GLU A 205 6.87 -11.30 -3.00
C GLU A 205 7.21 -10.40 -4.18
N THR A 206 6.84 -10.79 -5.40
CA THR A 206 7.04 -9.95 -6.58
C THR A 206 6.18 -8.69 -6.46
N VAL A 207 4.94 -8.81 -5.99
CA VAL A 207 4.04 -7.66 -5.80
C VAL A 207 4.55 -6.75 -4.68
N GLN A 208 5.15 -7.28 -3.62
CA GLN A 208 5.78 -6.45 -2.58
C GLN A 208 6.90 -5.55 -3.14
N GLN A 209 7.63 -6.03 -4.16
CA GLN A 209 8.72 -5.28 -4.81
C GLN A 209 8.20 -4.35 -5.91
N LYS A 210 7.25 -4.81 -6.74
CA LYS A 210 6.79 -4.10 -7.93
C LYS A 210 5.59 -3.19 -7.68
N GLY A 211 4.79 -3.49 -6.67
CA GLY A 211 3.57 -2.77 -6.30
C GLY A 211 2.31 -3.29 -6.99
N VAL A 212 1.26 -2.48 -6.85
CA VAL A 212 -0.08 -2.68 -7.41
C VAL A 212 -0.43 -1.53 -8.36
N ILE A 213 -1.33 -1.79 -9.31
CA ILE A 213 -1.89 -0.81 -10.25
C ILE A 213 -3.41 -0.82 -10.15
#